data_AF-A0A101VWQ8-F1
#
_entry.id   AF-A0A101VWQ8-F1
#
_cell.length_a   1.000
_cell.length_b   1.000
_cell.length_c   1.000
_cell.angle_alpha   90.00
_cell.angle_beta   90.00
_cell.angle_gamma   90.00
#
_symmetry.space_group_name_H-M   'P 1'
#
loop_
_entity.id
_entity.type
_entity.pdbx_description
1 polymer ?
#
loop_
_entity_poly.entity_id
_entity_poly.type
_entity_poly.pdbx_seq_one_letter_code
_entity_poly.pdbx_strand_id
1 'polypeptide(L)'
;MYRYIALIVIIGLSYFLYTKFKQKGILWNEVYSRFMDGVKISIGNIKSRNKSDFLYKLRLGFYWFTIILVFLLIVTSFIPVVILGIHISGLFLLIHVIAALFFCFSFTGLVLLTAHSNKLLDSDLINQENKNKLYEKLSYWCIILFSIPAIVSIILMLYPIFGSEGIEFLNDTHRYSVLLLIVAATINTYYMIINNKKIN
;
A
#
# COMPACT_ATOMS: atom_id res chain seq x y z
N MET A 1 -22.34 -8.65 -0.63
CA MET A 1 -22.19 -7.20 -0.94
C MET A 1 -20.74 -6.79 -1.22
N TYR A 2 -19.79 -7.09 -0.32
CA TYR A 2 -18.36 -6.73 -0.45
C TYR A 2 -17.75 -6.98 -1.84
N ARG A 3 -17.95 -8.17 -2.43
CA ARG A 3 -17.39 -8.54 -3.75
C ARG A 3 -17.68 -7.51 -4.84
N TYR A 4 -18.92 -7.04 -4.94
CA TYR A 4 -19.31 -6.07 -5.96
C TYR A 4 -18.68 -4.70 -5.72
N ILE A 5 -18.63 -4.27 -4.46
CA ILE A 5 -17.94 -3.03 -4.07
C ILE A 5 -16.46 -3.13 -4.44
N ALA A 6 -15.80 -4.23 -4.10
CA ALA A 6 -14.39 -4.45 -4.43
C ALA A 6 -14.14 -4.43 -5.95
N LEU A 7 -14.99 -5.08 -6.75
CA LEU A 7 -14.89 -5.05 -8.22
C LEU A 7 -15.04 -3.63 -8.78
N ILE A 8 -16.05 -2.89 -8.32
CA ILE A 8 -16.27 -1.49 -8.73
C ILE A 8 -15.06 -0.64 -8.39
N VAL A 9 -14.51 -0.79 -7.18
CA VAL A 9 -13.32 -0.06 -6.74
C VAL A 9 -12.11 -0.42 -7.60
N ILE A 10 -11.84 -1.71 -7.86
CA ILE A 10 -10.69 -2.15 -8.68
C ILE A 10 -10.82 -1.60 -10.11
N ILE A 11 -11.98 -1.75 -10.74
CA ILE A 11 -12.23 -1.22 -12.09
C ILE A 11 -12.08 0.31 -12.10
N GLY A 12 -12.64 0.98 -11.09
CA GLY A 12 -12.54 2.43 -10.92
C GLY A 12 -11.10 2.92 -10.75
N LEU A 13 -10.28 2.21 -9.95
CA LEU A 13 -8.86 2.51 -9.78
C LEU A 13 -8.07 2.30 -11.08
N SER A 14 -8.30 1.20 -11.80
CA SER A 14 -7.67 0.94 -13.10
C SER A 14 -8.01 2.04 -14.11
N TYR A 15 -9.29 2.43 -14.17
CA TYR A 15 -9.75 3.51 -15.04
C TYR A 15 -9.15 4.88 -14.63
N PHE A 16 -9.11 5.17 -13.33
CA PHE A 16 -8.49 6.37 -12.78
C PHE A 16 -7.01 6.47 -13.17
N LEU A 17 -6.23 5.40 -12.98
CA LEU A 17 -4.81 5.38 -13.36
C LEU A 17 -4.63 5.59 -14.87
N TYR A 18 -5.38 4.86 -15.69
CA TYR A 18 -5.32 4.96 -17.15
C TYR A 18 -5.60 6.40 -17.62
N THR A 19 -6.69 6.99 -17.15
CA THR A 19 -7.09 8.36 -17.55
C THR A 19 -6.08 9.40 -17.07
N LYS A 20 -5.58 9.28 -15.83
CA LYS A 20 -4.62 10.24 -15.28
C LYS A 20 -3.24 10.15 -15.93
N PHE A 21 -2.75 8.96 -16.24
CA PHE A 21 -1.49 8.82 -16.99
C PHE A 21 -1.62 9.37 -18.41
N LYS A 22 -2.75 9.09 -19.09
CA LYS A 22 -3.04 9.66 -20.42
C LYS A 22 -3.09 11.19 -20.39
N GLN A 23 -3.77 11.79 -19.40
CA GLN A 23 -3.84 13.25 -19.23
C GLN A 23 -2.47 13.90 -18.98
N LYS A 24 -1.55 13.17 -18.32
CA LYS A 24 -0.19 13.65 -18.04
C LYS A 24 0.82 13.32 -19.15
N GLY A 25 0.38 12.70 -20.25
CA GLY A 25 1.26 12.27 -21.34
C GLY A 25 2.27 11.20 -20.95
N ILE A 26 2.00 10.44 -19.88
CA ILE A 26 2.89 9.36 -19.43
C ILE A 26 2.54 8.10 -20.22
N LEU A 27 3.50 7.60 -20.99
CA LEU A 27 3.37 6.35 -21.73
C LEU A 27 3.50 5.15 -20.78
N TRP A 28 2.81 4.05 -21.08
CA TRP A 28 2.81 2.85 -20.23
C TRP A 28 4.21 2.24 -20.02
N ASN A 29 5.09 2.34 -21.01
CA ASN A 29 6.47 1.89 -20.91
C ASN A 29 7.32 2.76 -19.95
N GLU A 30 6.93 4.01 -19.69
CA GLU A 30 7.60 4.90 -18.73
C GLU A 30 7.13 4.69 -17.29
N VAL A 31 5.98 4.05 -17.08
CA VAL A 31 5.39 3.88 -15.75
C VAL A 31 6.34 3.12 -14.84
N TYR A 32 6.94 2.03 -15.33
CA TYR A 32 7.89 1.23 -14.57
C TYR A 32 9.15 2.03 -14.21
N SER A 33 9.76 2.73 -15.16
CA SER A 33 10.99 3.50 -14.89
C SER A 33 10.73 4.62 -13.88
N ARG A 34 9.62 5.38 -14.05
CA ARG A 34 9.23 6.45 -13.12
C ARG A 34 8.88 5.93 -11.73
N PHE A 35 8.25 4.76 -11.65
CA PHE A 35 8.02 4.09 -10.37
C PHE A 35 9.35 3.76 -9.68
N MET A 36 10.28 3.15 -10.40
CA MET A 36 11.60 2.79 -9.87
C MET A 36 12.38 4.02 -9.39
N ASP A 37 12.35 5.11 -10.14
CA ASP A 37 13.00 6.37 -9.76
C ASP A 37 12.33 6.96 -8.51
N GLY A 38 11.01 6.88 -8.41
CA GLY A 38 10.28 7.33 -7.23
C GLY A 38 10.55 6.54 -5.98
N VAL A 39 10.67 5.21 -6.11
CA VAL A 39 11.11 4.35 -5.01
C VAL A 39 12.50 4.77 -4.54
N LYS A 40 13.44 4.98 -5.46
CA LYS A 40 14.80 5.43 -5.12
C LYS A 40 14.81 6.79 -4.43
N ILE A 41 14.02 7.76 -4.91
CA ILE A 41 13.94 9.11 -4.32
C ILE A 41 13.28 9.08 -2.94
N SER A 42 12.16 8.36 -2.81
CA SER A 42 11.41 8.24 -1.55
C SER A 42 12.25 7.55 -0.46
N ILE A 43 12.99 6.51 -0.84
CA ILE A 43 13.85 5.73 0.05
C ILE A 43 15.22 6.40 0.31
N GLY A 44 15.78 7.02 -0.72
CA GLY A 44 17.18 7.47 -0.81
C GLY A 44 17.47 8.89 -0.39
N ASN A 45 16.56 9.56 0.32
CA ASN A 45 16.79 10.92 0.78
C ASN A 45 17.83 10.94 1.92
N ILE A 46 19.14 10.84 1.60
CA ILE A 46 20.21 10.89 2.58
C ILE A 46 21.43 11.67 2.06
N LYS A 47 21.59 12.85 2.65
CA LYS A 47 22.67 13.83 2.44
C LYS A 47 23.97 13.49 3.21
N SER A 48 24.29 12.21 3.42
CA SER A 48 25.44 11.76 4.22
C SER A 48 26.08 10.54 3.55
N ARG A 49 27.41 10.36 3.61
CA ARG A 49 28.18 9.55 2.64
C ARG A 49 28.58 8.13 3.11
N ASN A 50 28.25 7.71 4.34
CA ASN A 50 28.70 6.39 4.86
C ASN A 50 27.65 5.59 5.67
N LYS A 51 26.86 6.22 6.56
CA LYS A 51 25.73 5.54 7.25
C LYS A 51 24.47 5.42 6.37
N SER A 52 24.42 6.23 5.32
CA SER A 52 23.35 6.31 4.35
C SER A 52 23.21 5.03 3.53
N ASP A 53 24.32 4.44 3.09
CA ASP A 53 24.30 3.30 2.18
C ASP A 53 23.70 2.05 2.81
N PHE A 54 24.00 1.77 4.08
CA PHE A 54 23.39 0.65 4.80
C PHE A 54 21.89 0.87 5.01
N LEU A 55 21.49 2.04 5.51
CA LEU A 55 20.07 2.37 5.74
C LEU A 55 19.28 2.39 4.44
N TYR A 56 19.87 2.88 3.35
CA TYR A 56 19.30 2.86 2.01
C TYR A 56 19.07 1.42 1.54
N LYS A 57 20.10 0.56 1.59
CA LYS A 57 19.99 -0.86 1.23
C LYS A 57 18.95 -1.58 2.09
N LEU A 58 18.92 -1.29 3.40
CA LEU A 58 17.95 -1.85 4.33
C LEU A 58 16.51 -1.46 3.95
N ARG A 59 16.24 -0.16 3.77
CA ARG A 59 14.93 0.34 3.32
C ARG A 59 14.51 -0.27 1.99
N LEU A 60 15.44 -0.36 1.03
CA LEU A 60 15.18 -0.95 -0.28
C LEU A 60 14.84 -2.43 -0.16
N GLY A 61 15.54 -3.17 0.71
CA GLY A 61 15.25 -4.56 1.02
C GLY A 61 13.84 -4.74 1.61
N PHE A 62 13.50 -3.97 2.65
CA PHE A 62 12.16 -3.96 3.23
C PHE A 62 11.08 -3.57 2.21
N TYR A 63 11.35 -2.61 1.34
CA TYR A 63 10.41 -2.19 0.30
C TYR A 63 10.10 -3.34 -0.66
N TRP A 64 11.12 -3.96 -1.26
CA TRP A 64 10.92 -5.07 -2.20
C TRP A 64 10.28 -6.28 -1.55
N PHE A 65 10.70 -6.62 -0.33
CA PHE A 65 10.10 -7.71 0.41
C PHE A 65 8.61 -7.45 0.68
N THR A 66 8.25 -6.21 1.05
CA THR A 66 6.86 -5.80 1.23
C THR A 66 6.06 -5.93 -0.07
N ILE A 67 6.60 -5.50 -1.22
CA ILE A 67 5.92 -5.62 -2.53
C ILE A 67 5.65 -7.09 -2.88
N ILE A 68 6.61 -7.98 -2.68
CA ILE A 68 6.45 -9.43 -2.92
C ILE A 68 5.36 -10.00 -2.01
N LEU A 69 5.36 -9.63 -0.73
CA LEU A 69 4.36 -10.09 0.23
C LEU A 69 2.95 -9.57 -0.10
N VAL A 70 2.83 -8.30 -0.48
CA VAL A 70 1.55 -7.72 -0.96
C VAL A 70 1.04 -8.48 -2.18
N PHE A 71 1.91 -8.81 -3.14
CA PHE A 71 1.54 -9.61 -4.29
C PHE A 71 1.00 -11.00 -3.88
N LEU A 72 1.69 -11.70 -2.97
CA LEU A 72 1.22 -12.98 -2.44
C LEU A 72 -0.13 -12.86 -1.73
N LEU A 73 -0.33 -11.81 -0.93
CA LEU A 73 -1.59 -11.54 -0.24
C LEU A 73 -2.73 -11.29 -1.23
N ILE A 74 -2.50 -10.51 -2.29
CA ILE A 74 -3.49 -10.25 -3.35
C ILE A 74 -3.85 -11.56 -4.07
N VAL A 75 -2.86 -12.33 -4.50
CA VAL A 75 -3.11 -13.60 -5.22
C VAL A 75 -3.88 -14.59 -4.34
N THR A 76 -3.52 -14.70 -3.06
CA THR A 76 -4.14 -15.66 -2.15
C THR A 76 -5.52 -15.24 -1.64
N SER A 77 -5.87 -13.95 -1.66
CA SER A 77 -7.15 -13.45 -1.13
C SER A 77 -8.07 -12.82 -2.17
N PHE A 78 -7.57 -11.86 -2.97
CA PHE A 78 -8.41 -11.13 -3.92
C PHE A 78 -8.90 -12.02 -5.05
N ILE A 79 -8.06 -12.92 -5.56
CA ILE A 79 -8.49 -13.83 -6.64
C ILE A 79 -9.61 -14.75 -6.15
N PRO A 80 -9.46 -15.52 -5.04
CA PRO A 80 -10.56 -16.35 -4.55
C PRO A 80 -11.80 -15.54 -4.16
N VAL A 81 -11.65 -14.48 -3.38
CA VAL A 81 -12.79 -13.78 -2.75
C VAL A 81 -13.51 -12.83 -3.71
N VAL A 82 -12.76 -12.07 -4.50
CA VAL A 82 -13.33 -11.01 -5.36
C VAL A 82 -13.64 -11.55 -6.76
N ILE A 83 -12.71 -12.27 -7.36
CA ILE A 83 -12.86 -12.77 -8.74
C ILE A 83 -13.74 -14.02 -8.76
N LEU A 84 -13.35 -15.07 -8.02
CA LEU A 84 -14.05 -16.35 -8.02
C LEU A 84 -15.30 -16.36 -7.12
N GLY A 85 -15.37 -15.47 -6.13
CA GLY A 85 -16.50 -15.38 -5.21
C GLY A 85 -16.55 -16.52 -4.18
N ILE A 86 -15.42 -17.18 -3.92
CA ILE A 86 -15.28 -18.26 -2.95
C ILE A 86 -14.54 -17.78 -1.70
N HIS A 87 -14.74 -18.49 -0.58
CA HIS A 87 -13.97 -18.23 0.64
C HIS A 87 -12.54 -18.75 0.50
N ILE A 88 -11.59 -18.08 1.17
CA ILE A 88 -10.20 -18.55 1.24
C ILE A 88 -10.16 -19.80 2.12
N SER A 89 -9.60 -20.90 1.62
CA SER A 89 -9.50 -22.15 2.35
C SER A 89 -8.23 -22.92 1.98
N GLY A 90 -7.91 -23.95 2.76
CA GLY A 90 -6.78 -24.86 2.48
C GLY A 90 -5.44 -24.16 2.34
N LEU A 91 -4.70 -24.50 1.28
CA LEU A 91 -3.35 -23.97 1.03
C LEU A 91 -3.33 -22.45 0.83
N PHE A 92 -4.36 -21.88 0.19
CA PHE A 92 -4.47 -20.43 -0.02
C PHE A 92 -4.55 -19.69 1.32
N LEU A 93 -5.34 -20.21 2.27
CA LEU A 93 -5.45 -19.62 3.61
C LEU A 93 -4.13 -19.72 4.37
N LEU A 94 -3.47 -20.88 4.31
CA LEU A 94 -2.18 -21.10 4.97
C LEU A 94 -1.11 -20.13 4.46
N ILE A 95 -0.95 -20.01 3.14
CA ILE A 95 0.01 -19.07 2.54
C ILE A 95 -0.37 -17.63 2.88
N HIS A 96 -1.67 -17.28 2.83
CA HIS A 96 -2.14 -15.94 3.16
C HIS A 96 -1.77 -15.53 4.58
N VAL A 97 -2.02 -16.39 5.58
CA VAL A 97 -1.74 -16.11 6.98
C VAL A 97 -0.23 -15.98 7.23
N ILE A 98 0.58 -16.88 6.65
CA ILE A 98 2.05 -16.82 6.78
C ILE A 98 2.59 -15.53 6.13
N ALA A 99 2.13 -15.22 4.90
CA ALA A 99 2.52 -14.00 4.22
C ALA A 99 2.09 -12.74 4.98
N ALA A 100 0.93 -12.76 5.65
CA ALA A 100 0.44 -11.64 6.44
C ALA A 100 1.34 -11.36 7.66
N LEU A 101 1.86 -12.39 8.33
CA LEU A 101 2.81 -12.23 9.44
C LEU A 101 4.10 -11.54 8.97
N PHE A 102 4.71 -12.03 7.89
CA PHE A 102 5.90 -11.42 7.31
C PHE A 102 5.61 -10.01 6.78
N PHE A 103 4.42 -9.77 6.23
CA PHE A 103 3.99 -8.46 5.78
C PHE A 103 3.93 -7.48 6.96
N CYS A 104 3.34 -7.86 8.09
CA CYS A 104 3.29 -7.00 9.27
C CYS A 104 4.69 -6.59 9.74
N PHE A 105 5.62 -7.55 9.82
CA PHE A 105 7.01 -7.28 10.20
C PHE A 105 7.70 -6.34 9.19
N SER A 106 7.62 -6.68 7.90
CA SER A 106 8.29 -5.92 6.84
C SER A 106 7.72 -4.51 6.68
N PHE A 107 6.40 -4.39 6.69
CA PHE A 107 5.68 -3.13 6.58
C PHE A 107 6.00 -2.22 7.78
N THR A 108 5.99 -2.75 9.00
CA THR A 108 6.36 -1.97 10.20
C THR A 108 7.80 -1.45 10.10
N GLY A 109 8.75 -2.30 9.68
CA GLY A 109 10.13 -1.89 9.44
C GLY A 109 10.23 -0.77 8.40
N LEU A 110 9.52 -0.90 7.29
CA LEU A 110 9.48 0.11 6.24
C LEU A 110 8.89 1.44 6.74
N VAL A 111 7.79 1.41 7.50
CA VAL A 111 7.18 2.59 8.10
C VAL A 111 8.16 3.29 9.02
N LEU A 112 8.78 2.57 9.96
CA LEU A 112 9.76 3.15 10.90
C LEU A 112 10.94 3.81 10.17
N LEU A 113 11.43 3.18 9.11
CA LEU A 113 12.58 3.69 8.36
C LEU A 113 12.23 4.87 7.44
N THR A 114 10.95 5.08 7.10
CA THR A 114 10.47 6.09 6.13
C THR A 114 9.56 7.16 6.75
N ALA A 115 9.18 7.05 8.02
CA ALA A 115 8.28 7.99 8.68
C ALA A 115 8.82 9.44 8.67
N HIS A 116 10.13 9.60 8.86
CA HIS A 116 10.75 10.94 8.86
C HIS A 116 10.63 11.65 7.49
N SER A 117 10.82 10.95 6.37
CA SER A 117 10.70 11.55 5.04
C SER A 117 9.25 11.86 4.65
N ASN A 118 8.29 11.23 5.32
CA ASN A 118 6.85 11.41 5.10
C ASN A 118 6.17 12.25 6.18
N LYS A 119 6.94 12.97 7.02
CA LYS A 119 6.39 13.91 8.00
C LYS A 119 5.59 15.01 7.27
N LEU A 120 4.35 15.20 7.71
CA LEU A 120 3.51 16.33 7.31
C LEU A 120 4.01 17.59 8.01
N LEU A 121 4.37 18.61 7.23
CA LEU A 121 4.82 19.91 7.73
C LEU A 121 3.79 20.98 7.36
N ASP A 122 3.71 22.05 8.15
CA ASP A 122 2.78 23.18 7.87
C ASP A 122 3.06 23.82 6.50
N SER A 123 4.33 23.81 6.07
CA SER A 123 4.74 24.27 4.75
C SER A 123 4.16 23.42 3.60
N ASP A 124 3.86 22.14 3.82
CA ASP A 124 3.20 21.28 2.82
C ASP A 124 1.72 21.67 2.65
N LEU A 125 1.08 22.21 3.70
CA LEU A 125 -0.33 22.59 3.71
C LEU A 125 -0.56 23.99 3.12
N ILE A 126 0.36 24.92 3.41
CA ILE A 126 0.24 26.33 3.00
C ILE A 126 0.69 26.52 1.54
N ASN A 127 1.70 25.77 1.09
CA ASN A 127 2.36 26.06 -0.18
C ASN A 127 1.72 25.28 -1.36
N GLN A 128 0.95 25.97 -2.21
CA GLN A 128 0.20 25.35 -3.30
C GLN A 128 1.06 24.67 -4.38
N GLU A 129 2.34 25.05 -4.52
CA GLU A 129 3.27 24.43 -5.46
C GLU A 129 3.56 22.94 -5.14
N ASN A 130 3.38 22.52 -3.88
CA ASN A 130 3.67 21.17 -3.41
C ASN A 130 2.44 20.26 -3.24
N LYS A 131 1.27 20.62 -3.79
CA LYS A 131 0.02 19.86 -3.61
C LYS A 131 0.16 18.36 -3.92
N ASN A 132 0.89 17.98 -4.97
CA ASN A 132 1.08 16.56 -5.31
C ASN A 132 1.94 15.83 -4.27
N LYS A 133 2.92 16.50 -3.67
CA LYS A 133 3.75 15.93 -2.60
C LYS A 133 2.97 15.81 -1.29
N LEU A 134 2.08 16.77 -1.02
CA LEU A 134 1.12 16.67 0.08
C LEU A 134 0.23 15.44 -0.06
N TYR A 135 -0.36 15.19 -1.24
CA TYR A 135 -1.19 14.01 -1.46
C TYR A 135 -0.40 12.69 -1.36
N GLU A 136 0.86 12.67 -1.80
CA GLU A 136 1.76 11.53 -1.57
C GLU A 136 1.94 11.23 -0.06
N LYS A 137 2.21 12.26 0.75
CA LYS A 137 2.35 12.10 2.21
C LYS A 137 1.03 11.72 2.90
N LEU A 138 -0.08 12.36 2.52
CA LEU A 138 -1.40 12.03 3.09
C LEU A 138 -1.78 10.58 2.79
N SER A 139 -1.57 10.12 1.56
CA SER A 139 -1.82 8.72 1.20
C SER A 139 -0.90 7.75 1.93
N TYR A 140 0.36 8.12 2.21
CA TYR A 140 1.25 7.35 3.10
C TYR A 140 0.64 7.16 4.51
N TRP A 141 0.13 8.24 5.12
CA TRP A 141 -0.52 8.13 6.43
C TRP A 141 -1.84 7.36 6.38
N CYS A 142 -2.61 7.47 5.30
CA CYS A 142 -3.80 6.65 5.09
C CYS A 142 -3.47 5.15 4.98
N ILE A 143 -2.37 4.79 4.32
CA ILE A 143 -1.90 3.39 4.27
C ILE A 143 -1.67 2.87 5.70
N ILE A 144 -0.98 3.64 6.54
CA ILE A 144 -0.75 3.26 7.95
C ILE A 144 -2.09 3.16 8.68
N LEU A 145 -2.95 4.17 8.57
CA LEU A 145 -4.24 4.22 9.25
C LEU A 145 -5.12 3.02 8.93
N PHE A 146 -5.21 2.60 7.66
CA PHE A 146 -6.03 1.45 7.24
C PHE A 146 -5.36 0.10 7.48
N SER A 147 -4.02 0.05 7.56
CA SER A 147 -3.30 -1.17 7.92
C SER A 147 -3.60 -1.62 9.36
N ILE A 148 -3.80 -0.68 10.29
CA ILE A 148 -4.07 -0.97 11.70
C ILE A 148 -5.36 -1.79 11.88
N PRO A 149 -6.55 -1.32 11.45
CA PRO A 149 -7.78 -2.10 11.58
C PRO A 149 -7.73 -3.39 10.74
N ALA A 150 -7.03 -3.41 9.60
CA ALA A 150 -6.84 -4.64 8.84
C ALA A 150 -6.07 -5.72 9.62
N ILE A 151 -5.02 -5.35 10.36
CA ILE A 151 -4.20 -6.27 11.15
C ILE A 151 -4.93 -6.63 12.46
N VAL A 152 -5.42 -5.63 13.19
CA VAL A 152 -6.05 -5.82 14.50
C VAL A 152 -7.30 -6.68 14.40
N SER A 153 -8.13 -6.48 13.37
CA SER A 153 -9.36 -7.28 13.19
C SER A 153 -9.07 -8.78 13.10
N ILE A 154 -8.05 -9.18 12.33
CA ILE A 154 -7.66 -10.59 12.22
C ILE A 154 -7.06 -11.12 13.51
N ILE A 155 -6.20 -10.35 14.19
CA ILE A 155 -5.65 -10.76 15.48
C ILE A 155 -6.79 -11.04 16.46
N LEU A 156 -7.79 -10.17 16.52
CA LEU A 156 -8.96 -10.35 17.40
C LEU A 156 -9.82 -11.56 17.02
N MET A 157 -9.94 -11.88 15.73
CA MET A 157 -10.66 -13.08 15.27
C MET A 157 -9.98 -14.40 15.67
N LEU A 158 -8.69 -14.39 16.02
CA LEU A 158 -7.98 -15.60 16.48
C LEU A 158 -8.32 -15.98 17.93
N TYR A 159 -8.89 -15.04 18.70
CA TYR A 159 -9.24 -15.30 20.10
C TYR A 159 -10.74 -15.61 20.22
N PRO A 160 -11.13 -16.57 21.08
CA PRO A 160 -12.52 -16.93 21.32
C PRO A 160 -13.21 -15.93 22.26
N ILE A 161 -13.03 -14.62 22.00
CA ILE A 161 -13.58 -13.52 22.81
C ILE A 161 -14.92 -13.05 22.24
N PHE A 162 -15.09 -13.16 20.92
CA PHE A 162 -16.26 -12.67 20.21
C PHE A 162 -17.21 -13.81 19.82
N GLY A 163 -18.52 -13.55 19.93
CA GLY A 163 -19.55 -14.40 19.35
C GLY A 163 -19.57 -14.33 17.81
N SER A 164 -20.53 -15.02 17.19
CA SER A 164 -20.71 -15.08 15.73
C SER A 164 -20.79 -13.70 15.08
N GLU A 165 -21.62 -12.81 15.62
CA GLU A 165 -21.79 -11.44 15.11
C GLU A 165 -20.48 -10.62 15.18
N GLY A 166 -19.72 -10.79 16.26
CA GLY A 166 -18.43 -10.10 16.42
C GLY A 166 -17.38 -10.59 15.41
N ILE A 167 -17.35 -11.90 15.13
CA ILE A 167 -16.47 -12.47 14.09
C ILE A 167 -16.84 -11.95 12.70
N GLU A 168 -18.14 -11.85 12.39
CA GLU A 168 -18.61 -11.28 11.12
C GLU A 168 -18.21 -9.81 10.99
N PHE A 169 -18.44 -9.01 12.03
CA PHE A 169 -18.04 -7.61 12.08
C PHE A 169 -16.53 -7.42 11.88
N LEU A 170 -15.70 -8.23 12.55
CA LEU A 170 -14.24 -8.17 12.41
C LEU A 170 -13.79 -8.57 11.01
N ASN A 171 -14.40 -9.61 10.42
CA ASN A 171 -14.11 -10.05 9.06
C ASN A 171 -14.47 -8.97 8.03
N ASP A 172 -15.61 -8.29 8.19
CA ASP A 172 -15.98 -7.16 7.33
C ASP A 172 -15.05 -5.97 7.54
N THR A 173 -14.69 -5.66 8.80
CA THR A 173 -13.69 -4.63 9.13
C THR A 173 -12.37 -4.91 8.43
N HIS A 174 -11.87 -6.15 8.47
CA HIS A 174 -10.67 -6.56 7.76
C HIS A 174 -10.80 -6.29 6.25
N ARG A 175 -11.87 -6.80 5.63
CA ARG A 175 -12.11 -6.69 4.18
C ARG A 175 -12.17 -5.25 3.70
N TYR A 176 -12.97 -4.40 4.34
CA TYR A 176 -13.08 -3.00 3.94
C TYR A 176 -11.82 -2.21 4.24
N SER A 177 -11.11 -2.50 5.33
CA SER A 177 -9.83 -1.86 5.64
C SER A 177 -8.75 -2.19 4.60
N VAL A 178 -8.67 -3.46 4.17
CA VAL A 178 -7.74 -3.87 3.10
C VAL A 178 -8.11 -3.24 1.76
N LEU A 179 -9.41 -3.09 1.44
CA LEU A 179 -9.82 -2.40 0.23
C LEU A 179 -9.41 -0.93 0.23
N LEU A 180 -9.63 -0.22 1.35
CA LEU A 180 -9.20 1.17 1.53
C LEU A 180 -7.67 1.31 1.52
N LEU A 181 -6.95 0.34 2.09
CA LEU A 181 -5.50 0.25 2.04
C LEU A 181 -4.98 0.20 0.60
N ILE A 182 -5.62 -0.60 -0.27
CA ILE A 182 -5.26 -0.69 -1.70
C ILE A 182 -5.56 0.62 -2.43
N VAL A 183 -6.68 1.28 -2.13
CA VAL A 183 -7.00 2.61 -2.67
C VAL A 183 -5.91 3.61 -2.30
N ALA A 184 -5.56 3.69 -1.00
CA ALA A 184 -4.52 4.58 -0.51
C ALA A 184 -3.15 4.27 -1.13
N ALA A 185 -2.78 2.99 -1.24
CA ALA A 185 -1.54 2.56 -1.88
C ALA A 185 -1.49 2.90 -3.38
N THR A 186 -2.62 2.79 -4.08
CA THR A 186 -2.73 3.17 -5.49
C THR A 186 -2.55 4.67 -5.68
N ILE A 187 -3.19 5.47 -4.84
CA ILE A 187 -3.05 6.93 -4.84
C ILE A 187 -1.61 7.35 -4.52
N ASN A 188 -1.01 6.74 -3.49
CA ASN A 188 0.38 6.99 -3.12
C ASN A 188 1.35 6.68 -4.27
N THR A 189 1.19 5.51 -4.89
CA THR A 189 1.99 5.08 -6.04
C THR A 189 1.82 6.02 -7.23
N TYR A 190 0.59 6.46 -7.50
CA TYR A 190 0.30 7.44 -8.55
C TYR A 190 1.04 8.76 -8.32
N TYR A 191 0.93 9.34 -7.12
CA TYR A 191 1.60 10.61 -6.80
C TYR A 191 3.12 10.46 -6.81
N MET A 192 3.64 9.33 -6.33
CA MET A 192 5.05 9.00 -6.45
C MET A 192 5.50 9.01 -7.92
N ILE A 193 4.77 8.36 -8.84
CA ILE A 193 5.13 8.32 -10.26
C ILE A 193 5.12 9.70 -10.92
N ILE A 194 4.13 10.55 -10.63
CA ILE A 194 4.02 11.86 -11.30
C ILE A 194 4.96 12.92 -10.71
N ASN A 195 5.35 12.80 -9.44
CA ASN A 195 6.24 13.76 -8.78
C ASN A 195 7.67 13.67 -9.34
N ASN A 196 8.04 12.52 -9.89
CA ASN A 196 9.34 12.35 -10.54
C ASN A 196 9.20 12.70 -12.02
N LYS A 197 9.60 13.92 -12.37
CA LYS A 197 9.93 14.24 -13.75
C LYS A 197 11.16 13.42 -14.13
N LYS A 198 11.19 12.89 -15.36
CA LYS A 198 12.42 12.38 -15.98
C LYS A 198 13.51 13.44 -15.74
N ILE A 199 14.56 13.04 -15.02
CA ILE A 199 15.82 13.78 -15.06
C ILE A 199 16.33 13.50 -16.48
N ASN A 200 16.08 14.43 -17.40
CA ASN A 200 16.75 14.45 -18.69
C ASN A 200 18.22 14.83 -18.46
#